data_AF-A0A9D7U3J3-F1
#
_entry.id   AF-A0A9D7U3J3-F1
#
_cell.length_a   1.000
_cell.length_b   1.000
_cell.length_c   1.000
_cell.angle_alpha   90.00
_cell.angle_beta   90.00
_cell.angle_gamma   90.00
#
_symmetry.space_group_name_H-M   'P 1'
#
loop_
_entity.id
_entity.type
_entity.pdbx_description
1 polymer ?
#
loop_
_entity_poly.entity_id
_entity_poly.type
_entity_poly.pdbx_seq_one_letter_code
_entity_poly.pdbx_strand_id
1 'polypeptide(L)' 'MKIKATNRTAMASLYEVSLVTFNKWLMEIEDLKLDPKKRILSPKQVQIIVENLGDPSGN' A
#
# COMPACT_ATOMS: atom_id res chain seq x y z
N MET A 1 -13.29 -1.53 -2.59
CA MET A 1 -12.56 -2.22 -1.49
C MET A 1 -12.97 -1.75 -0.08
N LYS A 2 -13.01 -2.61 0.96
CA LYS A 2 -13.12 -2.15 2.39
C LYS A 2 -11.72 -1.81 2.92
N ILE A 3 -11.47 -0.54 3.24
CA ILE A 3 -10.17 -0.09 3.76
C ILE A 3 -9.97 -0.62 5.17
N LYS A 4 -9.03 -1.55 5.32
CA LYS A 4 -8.63 -2.13 6.61
C LYS A 4 -7.12 -2.04 6.76
N ALA A 5 -6.65 -2.02 8.00
CA ALA A 5 -5.24 -2.16 8.28
C ALA A 5 -4.74 -3.48 7.67
N THR A 6 -3.61 -3.43 7.00
CA THR A 6 -3.02 -4.61 6.33
C THR A 6 -1.50 -4.47 6.30
N ASN A 7 -0.78 -5.49 5.88
CA ASN A 7 0.68 -5.42 5.74
C ASN A 7 1.08 -5.18 4.26
N ARG A 8 2.34 -4.76 4.06
CA ARG A 8 2.87 -4.46 2.72
C ARG A 8 2.90 -5.68 1.79
N THR A 9 3.13 -6.88 2.33
CA THR A 9 3.14 -8.12 1.55
C THR A 9 1.75 -8.42 0.98
N ALA A 10 0.71 -8.30 1.79
CA ALA A 10 -0.67 -8.48 1.35
C ALA A 10 -1.08 -7.45 0.29
N MET A 11 -0.66 -6.20 0.45
CA MET A 11 -0.88 -5.18 -0.59
C MET A 11 -0.11 -5.52 -1.87
N ALA A 12 1.16 -5.90 -1.79
CA ALA A 12 1.93 -6.30 -2.98
C ALA A 12 1.25 -7.44 -3.74
N SER A 13 0.70 -8.43 -3.02
CA SER A 13 -0.11 -9.50 -3.62
C SER A 13 -1.40 -9.00 -4.27
N LEU A 14 -2.11 -8.03 -3.68
CA LEU A 14 -3.31 -7.44 -4.27
C LEU A 14 -3.01 -6.69 -5.57
N TYR A 15 -1.87 -5.99 -5.64
CA TYR A 15 -1.41 -5.31 -6.85
C TYR A 15 -0.65 -6.24 -7.81
N GLU A 16 -0.62 -7.55 -7.54
CA GLU A 16 0.07 -8.56 -8.36
C GLU A 16 1.55 -8.25 -8.65
N VAL A 17 2.24 -7.62 -7.69
CA VAL A 17 3.65 -7.28 -7.80
C VAL A 17 4.49 -7.86 -6.67
N SER A 18 5.81 -7.94 -6.89
CA SER A 18 6.73 -8.32 -5.82
C SER A 18 6.72 -7.27 -4.69
N LEU A 19 7.01 -7.70 -3.45
CA LEU A 19 7.15 -6.78 -2.31
C LEU A 19 8.23 -5.71 -2.56
N VAL A 20 9.30 -6.05 -3.28
CA VAL A 20 10.37 -5.10 -3.62
C VAL A 20 9.85 -4.02 -4.56
N THR A 21 9.11 -4.41 -5.60
CA THR A 21 8.46 -3.48 -6.53
C THR A 21 7.46 -2.60 -5.80
N PHE A 22 6.60 -3.20 -4.98
CA PHE A 22 5.62 -2.46 -4.20
C PHE A 22 6.29 -1.44 -3.28
N ASN A 23 7.34 -1.82 -2.55
CA ASN A 23 8.09 -0.89 -1.71
C ASN A 23 8.70 0.28 -2.51
N LYS A 24 9.14 0.06 -3.75
CA LYS A 24 9.59 1.15 -4.62
C LYS A 24 8.46 2.12 -4.94
N TRP A 25 7.29 1.63 -5.30
CA TRP A 25 6.12 2.48 -5.53
C TRP A 25 5.75 3.30 -4.29
N LEU A 26 5.83 2.71 -3.10
CA LEU A 26 5.56 3.44 -1.87
C LEU A 26 6.53 4.60 -1.60
N MET A 27 7.77 4.53 -2.11
CA MET A 27 8.75 5.61 -1.97
C MET A 27 8.46 6.79 -2.90
N GLU A 28 7.71 6.57 -3.98
CA GLU A 28 7.31 7.63 -4.93
C GLU A 28 6.07 8.41 -4.46
N ILE A 29 5.37 7.95 -3.41
CA ILE A 29 4.18 8.61 -2.86
C ILE A 29 4.61 9.60 -1.77
N GLU A 30 4.71 10.90 -2.11
CA GLU A 30 5.22 11.94 -1.20
C GLU A 30 4.40 12.09 0.10
N ASP A 31 3.08 11.93 0.02
CA ASP A 31 2.17 12.05 1.17
C ASP A 31 2.17 10.82 2.09
N LEU A 32 2.83 9.73 1.68
CA LEU A 32 2.83 8.47 2.42
C LEU A 32 3.96 8.44 3.45
N LYS A 33 3.64 8.86 4.68
CA LYS A 33 4.55 8.70 5.82
C LYS A 33 4.61 7.24 6.28
N LEU A 34 5.69 6.54 5.94
CA LEU A 34 5.97 5.19 6.41
C LEU A 34 6.97 5.18 7.57
N ASP A 35 6.64 4.45 8.63
CA ASP A 35 7.60 4.10 9.66
C ASP A 35 8.31 2.80 9.24
N PRO A 36 9.64 2.78 9.04
CA PRO A 36 10.36 1.58 8.62
C PRO A 36 10.29 0.45 9.66
N LYS A 37 10.01 0.76 10.93
CA LYS A 37 9.84 -0.24 12.00
C LYS A 37 8.45 -0.85 12.01
N LYS A 38 7.46 -0.21 11.38
CA LYS A 38 6.08 -0.70 11.32
C LYS A 38 5.84 -1.51 10.06
N ARG A 39 5.47 -2.79 10.25
CA ARG A 39 5.11 -3.72 9.17
C ARG A 39 3.64 -3.62 8.74
N ILE A 40 2.81 -3.01 9.59
CA ILE A 40 1.38 -2.81 9.35
C ILE A 40 1.15 -1.39 8.82
N LEU A 41 0.44 -1.32 7.70
CA LEU A 41 -0.15 -0.12 7.14
C LEU A 41 -1.48 0.13 7.85
N SER A 42 -1.63 1.33 8.40
CA SER A 42 -2.89 1.81 8.96
C SER A 42 -3.94 1.98 7.84
N PRO A 43 -5.24 2.01 8.17
CA PRO A 43 -6.30 2.26 7.18
C PRO A 43 -6.05 3.55 6.38
N LYS A 44 -5.57 4.62 7.02
CA LYS A 44 -5.25 5.88 6.34
C LYS A 44 -4.11 5.74 5.34
N GLN A 45 -3.07 4.96 5.67
CA GLN A 45 -1.98 4.69 4.73
C GLN A 45 -2.44 3.84 3.55
N VAL A 46 -3.30 2.84 3.80
CA VAL A 46 -3.90 2.03 2.73
C VAL A 46 -4.74 2.89 1.80
N GLN A 47 -5.52 3.82 2.36
CA GLN A 47 -6.30 4.78 1.58
C GLN A 47 -5.41 5.61 0.65
N ILE A 48 -4.35 6.25 1.18
CA ILE A 48 -3.42 7.06 0.38
C ILE A 48 -2.80 6.23 -0.74
N ILE A 49 -2.42 4.98 -0.46
CA ILE A 49 -1.84 4.08 -1.46
C ILE A 49 -2.85 3.80 -2.58
N VAL A 50 -4.10 3.47 -2.24
CA VAL A 50 -5.16 3.20 -3.22
C VAL A 50 -5.52 4.43 -4.03
N GLU A 51 -5.53 5.61 -3.42
CA GLU A 51 -5.78 6.89 -4.13
C GLU A 51 -4.67 7.21 -5.14
N ASN A 52 -3.42 6.84 -4.85
CA ASN A 52 -2.28 7.11 -5.73
C ASN A 52 -2.05 6.03 -6.80
N LEU A 53 -2.25 4.75 -6.44
CA LEU A 53 -1.94 3.61 -7.31
C LEU A 53 -3.18 3.00 -7.99
N GLY A 54 -4.39 3.43 -7.60
CA GLY A 54 -5.67 2.88 -8.06
C GLY A 54 -6.18 1.72 -7.18
N ASP A 55 -7.49 1.44 -7.22
CA ASP A 55 -8.07 0.30 -6.48
C ASP A 55 -7.63 -1.02 -7.16
N PRO A 56 -6.84 -1.87 -6.48
CA PRO A 56 -6.36 -3.13 -7.06
C PRO A 56 -7.47 -4.19 -7.15
N SER A 57 -8.62 -3.98 -6.51
CA SER A 57 -9.73 -4.95 -6.55
C SER A 57 -10.57 -4.90 -7.83
N GLY A 58 -10.26 -3.97 -8.75
CA GLY A 58 -11.04 -3.74 -9.97
C GLY A 58 -12.37 -3.05 -9.67
N ASN A 59 -12.82 -2.18 -10.58
CA ASN A 59 -14.21 -1.71 -10.61
C ASN A 59 -15.17 -2.85 -10.89
#